data_AF-A0A366FMK1-F1
#
_entry.id   AF-A0A366FMK1-F1
#
_cell.length_a   1.000
_cell.length_b   1.000
_cell.length_c   1.000
_cell.angle_alpha   90.00
_cell.angle_beta   90.00
_cell.angle_gamma   90.00
#
_symmetry.space_group_name_H-M   'P 1'
#
loop_
_entity.id
_entity.type
_entity.pdbx_description
1 polymer ?
#
loop_
_entity_poly.entity_id
_entity_poly.type
_entity_poly.pdbx_seq_one_letter_code
_entity_poly.pdbx_strand_id
1 'polypeptide(L)'
;MSTPVNGVVVYNDIDPAQVASAPVGVKLIDIYGGANGGLFTNAQVAQMESGGGSLLGYFSIGMAESYRPYFSSLPSSALGPQVTSGVYQAAYWTPAWLSVAETYVQTMIDGGYQGAFFDVVNQAETAWSIQNAPGGTLASAEGAMITLIQEVANYAHSKDPNFQIWINSSGAYDMLANSTLVNTISGAIEESLYYQSPTTAQPADGTSEVAGYLKNVTAAGKPVIDIEFVSGAAQVADVVAKDKAAGFGYYIANPDQAFDGIDTQGFSSSPPAGTVPTVAIVTKGVTTTSAAQTIAGTVDVADAGSTVTILDGTKSIGSATVAANGAWSAAVTLANAGANVLTATDANSAGKGTSNAVTFTLQSATTPAAPTLSIAKSPLTVSGGGGKVALGVHVTAPASATATTVTIAGLPRYETITDSLDGARFSGSSLTLTAAEVDSGLTLTSHYRGGGTPSATLTITATDTIGGVSYTSAAKTLVVNNPPPASTPGAVGLAKTLAAIAPVDEAASISIAPRGSGAGSVASDLASALASHGGAVFDPTRLAPVGDLRLGTLAAADPHRV
;
A
#
# COMPACT_ATOMS: atom_id res chain seq x y z
N MET A 1 23.98 -32.64 18.77
CA MET A 1 22.51 -32.77 18.70
C MET A 1 21.94 -31.39 18.90
N SER A 2 21.03 -30.95 18.03
CA SER A 2 20.26 -29.72 18.24
C SER A 2 19.54 -29.78 19.58
N THR A 3 19.34 -28.63 20.22
CA THR A 3 18.50 -28.53 21.42
C THR A 3 17.12 -29.07 21.07
N PRO A 4 16.53 -29.97 21.89
CA PRO A 4 15.17 -30.45 21.66
C PRO A 4 14.17 -29.30 21.57
N VAL A 5 13.17 -29.45 20.70
CA VAL A 5 12.20 -28.40 20.38
C VAL A 5 10.95 -28.63 21.19
N ASN A 6 10.65 -27.76 22.16
CA ASN A 6 9.41 -27.83 22.92
C ASN A 6 8.20 -27.36 22.09
N GLY A 7 7.01 -27.79 22.50
CA GLY A 7 5.75 -27.50 21.82
C GLY A 7 4.67 -26.94 22.73
N VAL A 8 3.57 -26.51 22.12
CA VAL A 8 2.28 -26.26 22.78
C VAL A 8 1.15 -26.77 21.89
N VAL A 9 0.10 -27.31 22.50
CA VAL A 9 -1.15 -27.71 21.85
C VAL A 9 -2.31 -26.95 22.47
N VAL A 10 -3.16 -26.34 21.63
CA VAL A 10 -4.37 -25.63 22.05
C VAL A 10 -5.50 -25.87 21.05
N TYR A 11 -6.61 -26.45 21.48
CA TYR A 11 -7.76 -26.72 20.60
C TYR A 11 -8.94 -25.78 20.85
N ASN A 12 -9.10 -25.31 22.08
CA ASN A 12 -10.21 -24.44 22.47
C ASN A 12 -9.68 -23.17 23.15
N ASP A 13 -10.54 -22.14 23.23
CA ASP A 13 -10.25 -20.86 23.87
C ASP A 13 -8.90 -20.24 23.42
N ILE A 14 -8.57 -20.42 22.15
CA ILE A 14 -7.32 -19.99 21.54
C ILE A 14 -7.26 -18.46 21.52
N ASP A 15 -6.36 -17.88 22.33
CA ASP A 15 -6.00 -16.46 22.28
C ASP A 15 -4.72 -16.26 21.44
N PRO A 16 -4.82 -15.58 20.27
CA PRO A 16 -3.66 -15.32 19.42
C PRO A 16 -2.47 -14.64 20.11
N ALA A 17 -2.72 -13.77 21.09
CA ALA A 17 -1.66 -13.09 21.84
C ALA A 17 -0.95 -14.05 22.80
N GLN A 18 -1.68 -14.95 23.44
CA GLN A 18 -1.09 -15.97 24.31
C GLN A 18 -0.25 -16.94 23.48
N VAL A 19 -0.77 -17.41 22.35
CA VAL A 19 -0.03 -18.29 21.42
C VAL A 19 1.23 -17.61 20.90
N ALA A 20 1.16 -16.32 20.59
CA ALA A 20 2.35 -15.55 20.23
C ALA A 20 3.39 -15.58 21.36
N SER A 21 2.98 -15.34 22.60
CA SER A 21 3.89 -15.25 23.76
C SER A 21 4.52 -16.57 24.21
N ALA A 22 4.01 -17.72 23.77
CA ALA A 22 4.53 -19.03 24.16
C ALA A 22 5.98 -19.24 23.65
N PRO A 23 6.98 -19.45 24.53
CA PRO A 23 8.39 -19.50 24.17
C PRO A 23 8.81 -20.89 23.67
N VAL A 24 8.09 -21.40 22.67
CA VAL A 24 8.25 -22.77 22.14
C VAL A 24 8.55 -22.74 20.65
N GLY A 25 9.19 -23.81 20.16
CA GLY A 25 9.56 -23.89 18.74
C GLY A 25 8.45 -24.44 17.85
N VAL A 26 7.39 -25.02 18.43
CA VAL A 26 6.22 -25.52 17.70
C VAL A 26 4.94 -25.15 18.45
N LYS A 27 3.94 -24.67 17.71
CA LYS A 27 2.63 -24.25 18.22
C LYS A 27 1.58 -24.94 17.37
N LEU A 28 0.73 -25.74 17.99
CA LEU A 28 -0.28 -26.52 17.33
C LEU A 28 -1.65 -26.04 17.78
N ILE A 29 -2.46 -25.63 16.82
CA ILE A 29 -3.77 -25.05 17.11
C ILE A 29 -4.85 -25.63 16.21
N ASP A 30 -6.09 -25.67 16.71
CA ASP A 30 -7.23 -25.81 15.80
C ASP A 30 -7.34 -24.60 14.87
N ILE A 31 -7.64 -24.82 13.60
CA ILE A 31 -7.75 -23.75 12.62
C ILE A 31 -9.07 -22.97 12.74
N TYR A 32 -10.05 -23.53 13.48
CA TYR A 32 -11.37 -22.97 13.76
C TYR A 32 -11.48 -22.48 15.21
N GLY A 33 -10.92 -21.29 15.49
CA GLY A 33 -11.12 -20.57 16.76
C GLY A 33 -11.37 -19.06 16.57
N GLY A 34 -11.61 -18.64 15.33
CA GLY A 34 -11.90 -17.25 14.97
C GLY A 34 -13.29 -16.79 15.39
N ALA A 35 -13.66 -15.58 14.96
CA ALA A 35 -14.95 -14.99 15.32
C ALA A 35 -16.12 -15.94 14.99
N ASN A 36 -16.98 -16.19 15.97
CA ASN A 36 -18.12 -17.12 15.90
C ASN A 36 -17.74 -18.58 15.57
N GLY A 37 -16.55 -19.04 15.95
CA GLY A 37 -16.07 -20.40 15.67
C GLY A 37 -15.66 -20.63 14.20
N GLY A 38 -15.46 -19.54 13.45
CA GLY A 38 -14.93 -19.59 12.09
C GLY A 38 -13.41 -19.79 12.05
N LEU A 39 -12.85 -19.78 10.84
CA LEU A 39 -11.40 -19.77 10.65
C LEU A 39 -10.76 -18.53 11.27
N PHE A 40 -9.53 -18.67 11.76
CA PHE A 40 -8.69 -17.51 12.05
C PHE A 40 -8.41 -16.69 10.79
N THR A 41 -8.41 -15.36 10.94
CA THR A 41 -7.96 -14.48 9.86
C THR A 41 -6.44 -14.56 9.70
N ASN A 42 -5.91 -14.29 8.49
CA ASN A 42 -4.46 -14.27 8.25
C ASN A 42 -3.72 -13.30 9.19
N ALA A 43 -4.38 -12.22 9.64
CA ALA A 43 -3.80 -11.30 10.61
C ALA A 43 -3.63 -11.94 12.00
N GLN A 44 -4.59 -12.77 12.43
CA GLN A 44 -4.50 -13.52 13.69
C GLN A 44 -3.47 -14.65 13.58
N VAL A 45 -3.43 -15.36 12.44
CA VAL A 45 -2.40 -16.38 12.18
C VAL A 45 -1.00 -15.73 12.23
N ALA A 46 -0.78 -14.63 11.51
CA ALA A 46 0.48 -13.88 11.56
C ALA A 46 0.82 -13.32 12.95
N GLN A 47 -0.19 -12.99 13.77
CA GLN A 47 0.03 -12.59 15.17
C GLN A 47 0.60 -13.74 15.99
N MET A 48 0.01 -14.94 15.89
CA MET A 48 0.46 -16.13 16.62
C MET A 48 1.89 -16.55 16.25
N GLU A 49 2.25 -16.34 14.98
CA GLU A 49 3.60 -16.57 14.45
C GLU A 49 4.62 -15.55 14.94
N SER A 50 4.20 -14.31 15.21
CA SER A 50 5.12 -13.19 15.46
C SER A 50 6.03 -13.37 16.68
N GLY A 51 5.67 -14.27 17.61
CA GLY A 51 6.51 -14.63 18.75
C GLY A 51 7.55 -15.71 18.48
N GLY A 52 7.71 -16.17 17.23
CA GLY A 52 8.64 -17.22 16.83
C GLY A 52 8.07 -18.64 16.99
N GLY A 53 8.85 -19.63 16.55
CA GLY A 53 8.39 -21.02 16.42
C GLY A 53 7.50 -21.25 15.20
N SER A 54 7.26 -22.53 14.88
CA SER A 54 6.39 -22.96 13.79
C SER A 54 4.93 -23.02 14.23
N LEU A 55 4.01 -22.36 13.53
CA LEU A 55 2.58 -22.50 13.76
C LEU A 55 1.97 -23.55 12.82
N LEU A 56 1.35 -24.59 13.41
CA LEU A 56 0.77 -25.73 12.74
C LEU A 56 -0.75 -25.76 12.94
N GLY A 57 -1.49 -26.05 11.87
CA GLY A 57 -2.94 -26.26 11.93
C GLY A 57 -3.29 -27.72 12.20
N TYR A 58 -4.22 -27.98 13.13
CA TYR A 58 -4.74 -29.30 13.44
C TYR A 58 -5.66 -29.84 12.34
N PHE A 59 -5.49 -31.12 12.01
CA PHE A 59 -6.41 -31.90 11.22
C PHE A 59 -6.43 -33.37 11.69
N SER A 60 -7.60 -33.88 12.06
CA SER A 60 -7.79 -35.32 12.24
C SER A 60 -7.75 -36.01 10.87
N ILE A 61 -6.64 -36.68 10.54
CA ILE A 61 -6.47 -37.34 9.23
C ILE A 61 -7.18 -38.70 9.18
N GLY A 62 -7.37 -39.34 10.34
CA GLY A 62 -7.99 -40.67 10.46
C GLY A 62 -9.50 -40.65 10.77
N MET A 63 -10.07 -39.51 11.15
CA MET A 63 -11.50 -39.40 11.49
C MET A 63 -12.17 -38.22 10.78
N ALA A 64 -13.42 -38.42 10.37
CA ALA A 64 -14.33 -37.42 9.85
C ALA A 64 -15.23 -36.87 10.96
N GLU A 65 -15.25 -35.55 11.10
CA GLU A 65 -15.97 -34.84 12.17
C GLU A 65 -17.18 -34.10 11.59
N SER A 66 -18.39 -34.41 12.07
CA SER A 66 -19.64 -33.94 11.49
C SER A 66 -19.89 -32.43 11.64
N TYR A 67 -19.13 -31.79 12.53
CA TYR A 67 -19.16 -30.36 12.76
C TYR A 67 -18.15 -29.59 11.89
N ARG A 68 -17.31 -30.28 11.09
CA ARG A 68 -16.42 -29.64 10.12
C ARG A 68 -17.16 -29.33 8.81
N PRO A 69 -16.84 -28.23 8.12
CA PRO A 69 -17.55 -27.82 6.90
C PRO A 69 -17.54 -28.87 5.78
N TYR A 70 -16.46 -29.66 5.66
CA TYR A 70 -16.32 -30.67 4.61
C TYR A 70 -17.34 -31.81 4.74
N PHE A 71 -17.86 -32.08 5.95
CA PHE A 71 -18.58 -33.33 6.23
C PHE A 71 -19.85 -33.49 5.40
N SER A 72 -20.60 -32.40 5.21
CA SER A 72 -21.83 -32.39 4.41
C SER A 72 -21.65 -32.80 2.95
N SER A 73 -20.42 -32.70 2.43
CA SER A 73 -20.07 -33.03 1.05
C SER A 73 -19.49 -34.44 0.88
N LEU A 74 -19.24 -35.17 1.98
CA LEU A 74 -18.61 -36.48 1.93
C LEU A 74 -19.57 -37.54 1.38
N PRO A 75 -19.15 -38.37 0.41
CA PRO A 75 -19.90 -39.55 0.05
C PRO A 75 -19.83 -40.58 1.18
N SER A 76 -20.86 -41.41 1.32
CA SER A 76 -20.90 -42.49 2.33
C SER A 76 -19.73 -43.48 2.19
N SER A 77 -19.13 -43.60 1.00
CA SER A 77 -17.95 -44.42 0.75
C SER A 77 -16.68 -43.90 1.43
N ALA A 78 -16.65 -42.63 1.85
CA ALA A 78 -15.54 -42.05 2.60
C ALA A 78 -15.68 -42.21 4.12
N LEU A 79 -16.82 -42.75 4.59
CA LEU A 79 -17.16 -42.85 6.01
C LEU A 79 -17.19 -44.31 6.47
N GLY A 80 -16.52 -44.56 7.59
CA GLY A 80 -16.59 -45.78 8.37
C GLY A 80 -17.58 -45.66 9.54
N PRO A 81 -17.49 -46.59 10.51
CA PRO A 81 -18.31 -46.59 11.69
C PRO A 81 -18.18 -45.30 12.49
N GLN A 82 -19.29 -44.91 13.10
CA GLN A 82 -19.31 -43.86 14.11
C GLN A 82 -18.60 -44.36 15.37
N VAL A 83 -17.62 -43.61 15.86
CA VAL A 83 -16.86 -43.93 17.08
C VAL A 83 -17.47 -43.22 18.29
N THR A 84 -17.87 -41.96 18.12
CA THR A 84 -18.64 -41.19 19.10
C THR A 84 -19.61 -40.26 18.37
N SER A 85 -20.48 -39.55 19.10
CA SER A 85 -21.45 -38.65 18.49
C SER A 85 -20.78 -37.63 17.58
N GLY A 86 -21.17 -37.63 16.30
CA GLY A 86 -20.58 -36.79 15.26
C GLY A 86 -19.20 -37.16 14.76
N VAL A 87 -18.53 -38.22 15.24
CA VAL A 87 -17.16 -38.58 14.79
C VAL A 87 -17.15 -39.98 14.18
N TYR A 88 -16.64 -40.09 12.96
CA TYR A 88 -16.65 -41.30 12.15
C TYR A 88 -15.24 -41.65 11.73
N GLN A 89 -14.91 -42.94 11.63
CA GLN A 89 -13.66 -43.36 10.99
C GLN A 89 -13.64 -42.91 9.52
N ALA A 90 -12.49 -42.44 9.04
CA ALA A 90 -12.34 -42.08 7.64
C ALA A 90 -11.90 -43.28 6.81
N ALA A 91 -12.50 -43.48 5.63
CA ALA A 91 -11.96 -44.40 4.63
C ALA A 91 -10.77 -43.71 3.92
N TYR A 92 -9.66 -43.58 4.65
CA TYR A 92 -8.53 -42.73 4.29
C TYR A 92 -7.77 -43.16 3.02
N TRP A 93 -8.01 -44.38 2.55
CA TRP A 93 -7.52 -44.91 1.27
C TRP A 93 -8.35 -44.47 0.05
N THR A 94 -9.39 -43.66 0.22
CA THR A 94 -10.28 -43.26 -0.87
C THR A 94 -9.90 -41.91 -1.47
N PRO A 95 -10.08 -41.71 -2.79
CA PRO A 95 -9.85 -40.41 -3.43
C PRO A 95 -10.71 -39.28 -2.84
N ALA A 96 -11.90 -39.59 -2.34
CA ALA A 96 -12.78 -38.62 -1.69
C ALA A 96 -12.17 -38.07 -0.39
N TRP A 97 -11.53 -38.93 0.41
CA TRP A 97 -10.86 -38.49 1.63
C TRP A 97 -9.55 -37.74 1.35
N LEU A 98 -8.77 -38.19 0.36
CA LEU A 98 -7.60 -37.45 -0.10
C LEU A 98 -7.97 -36.01 -0.49
N SER A 99 -9.05 -35.83 -1.26
CA SER A 99 -9.53 -34.50 -1.66
C SER A 99 -9.92 -33.62 -0.47
N VAL A 100 -10.50 -34.19 0.61
CA VAL A 100 -10.76 -33.46 1.85
C VAL A 100 -9.45 -33.04 2.51
N ALA A 101 -8.49 -33.96 2.67
CA ALA A 101 -7.22 -33.67 3.30
C ALA A 101 -6.42 -32.58 2.54
N GLU A 102 -6.34 -32.67 1.21
CA GLU A 102 -5.70 -31.64 0.38
C GLU A 102 -6.39 -30.28 0.52
N THR A 103 -7.73 -30.24 0.53
CA THR A 103 -8.49 -29.00 0.68
C THR A 103 -8.29 -28.37 2.06
N TYR A 104 -8.20 -29.21 3.10
CA TYR A 104 -7.99 -28.76 4.47
C TYR A 104 -6.58 -28.20 4.64
N VAL A 105 -5.57 -28.85 4.07
CA VAL A 105 -4.20 -28.31 4.02
C VAL A 105 -4.11 -27.04 3.17
N GLN A 106 -4.80 -26.96 2.04
CA GLN A 106 -4.89 -25.71 1.26
C GLN A 106 -5.46 -24.56 2.09
N THR A 107 -6.46 -24.85 2.94
CA THR A 107 -7.02 -23.85 3.87
C THR A 107 -5.98 -23.35 4.87
N MET A 108 -5.10 -24.23 5.37
CA MET A 108 -3.98 -23.85 6.24
C MET A 108 -2.95 -22.99 5.49
N ILE A 109 -2.60 -23.37 4.27
CA ILE A 109 -1.65 -22.61 3.44
C ILE A 109 -2.20 -21.21 3.13
N ASP A 110 -3.47 -21.11 2.73
CA ASP A 110 -4.13 -19.83 2.46
C ASP A 110 -4.26 -18.96 3.72
N GLY A 111 -4.39 -19.59 4.89
CA GLY A 111 -4.43 -18.94 6.20
C GLY A 111 -3.07 -18.40 6.67
N GLY A 112 -1.96 -18.90 6.11
CA GLY A 112 -0.59 -18.49 6.44
C GLY A 112 0.18 -19.44 7.37
N TYR A 113 -0.40 -20.55 7.80
CA TYR A 113 0.25 -21.52 8.68
C TYR A 113 1.54 -22.08 8.04
N GLN A 114 2.56 -22.38 8.85
CA GLN A 114 3.81 -22.97 8.34
C GLN A 114 3.75 -24.50 8.24
N GLY A 115 2.66 -25.13 8.67
CA GLY A 115 2.50 -26.56 8.55
C GLY A 115 1.14 -27.09 9.00
N ALA A 116 0.96 -28.38 8.81
CA ALA A 116 -0.20 -29.14 9.27
C ALA A 116 0.24 -30.19 10.30
N PHE A 117 -0.66 -30.46 11.25
CA PHE A 117 -0.55 -31.57 12.18
C PHE A 117 -1.66 -32.56 11.91
N PHE A 118 -1.28 -33.83 11.71
CA PHE A 118 -2.19 -34.92 11.43
C PHE A 118 -2.39 -35.80 12.65
N ASP A 119 -3.61 -35.76 13.18
CA ASP A 119 -4.02 -36.54 14.33
C ASP A 119 -4.75 -37.82 13.92
N VAL A 120 -4.83 -38.78 14.84
CA VAL A 120 -5.54 -40.06 14.66
C VAL A 120 -4.93 -40.93 13.54
N VAL A 121 -3.59 -40.87 13.38
CA VAL A 121 -2.83 -41.72 12.45
C VAL A 121 -2.99 -43.20 12.81
N ASN A 122 -3.09 -43.51 14.11
CA ASN A 122 -3.32 -44.85 14.65
C ASN A 122 -4.67 -45.48 14.24
N GLN A 123 -5.57 -44.73 13.60
CA GLN A 123 -6.79 -45.31 13.07
C GLN A 123 -6.51 -46.40 12.02
N ALA A 124 -5.32 -46.41 11.42
CA ALA A 124 -4.82 -47.48 10.57
C ALA A 124 -4.78 -48.86 11.28
N GLU A 125 -4.60 -48.88 12.60
CA GLU A 125 -4.52 -50.11 13.41
C GLU A 125 -5.90 -50.60 13.89
N THR A 126 -6.98 -49.85 13.62
CA THR A 126 -8.31 -50.29 14.03
C THR A 126 -8.77 -51.51 13.23
N ALA A 127 -9.56 -52.37 13.87
CA ALA A 127 -10.10 -53.57 13.22
C ALA A 127 -10.89 -53.25 11.94
N TRP A 128 -11.57 -52.10 11.90
CA TRP A 128 -12.29 -51.68 10.70
C TRP A 128 -11.34 -51.32 9.56
N SER A 129 -10.30 -50.52 9.82
CA SER A 129 -9.27 -50.18 8.82
C SER A 129 -8.57 -51.42 8.29
N ILE A 130 -8.13 -52.31 9.19
CA ILE A 130 -7.47 -53.57 8.83
C ILE A 130 -8.36 -54.39 7.88
N GLN A 131 -9.66 -54.47 8.14
CA GLN A 131 -10.58 -55.26 7.32
C GLN A 131 -10.91 -54.61 5.97
N ASN A 132 -11.00 -53.27 5.91
CA ASN A 132 -11.61 -52.55 4.78
C ASN A 132 -10.59 -51.82 3.89
N ALA A 133 -9.38 -51.55 4.38
CA ALA A 133 -8.31 -51.01 3.56
C ALA A 133 -7.94 -51.98 2.42
N PRO A 134 -7.50 -51.48 1.26
CA PRO A 134 -7.13 -52.34 0.12
C PRO A 134 -6.05 -53.36 0.48
N GLY A 135 -6.43 -54.62 0.62
CA GLY A 135 -5.54 -55.72 1.02
C GLY A 135 -6.01 -56.47 2.27
N GLY A 136 -6.84 -55.85 3.13
CA GLY A 136 -7.47 -56.53 4.26
C GLY A 136 -6.49 -56.99 5.35
N THR A 137 -5.35 -56.31 5.50
CA THR A 137 -4.31 -56.60 6.50
C THR A 137 -3.85 -55.34 7.23
N LEU A 138 -3.20 -55.51 8.38
CA LEU A 138 -2.58 -54.41 9.13
C LEU A 138 -1.57 -53.64 8.25
N ALA A 139 -0.63 -54.36 7.63
CA ALA A 139 0.38 -53.74 6.77
C ALA A 139 -0.22 -52.95 5.59
N SER A 140 -1.34 -53.41 5.02
CA SER A 140 -2.04 -52.65 3.98
C SER A 140 -2.76 -51.41 4.51
N ALA A 141 -3.32 -51.49 5.72
CA ALA A 141 -4.00 -50.37 6.36
C ALA A 141 -3.00 -49.28 6.75
N GLU A 142 -1.87 -49.65 7.38
CA GLU A 142 -0.74 -48.76 7.67
C GLU A 142 -0.16 -48.16 6.39
N GLY A 143 0.10 -49.00 5.38
CA GLY A 143 0.63 -48.56 4.08
C GLY A 143 -0.27 -47.53 3.39
N ALA A 144 -1.60 -47.69 3.50
CA ALA A 144 -2.55 -46.72 2.96
C ALA A 144 -2.52 -45.38 3.73
N MET A 145 -2.33 -45.39 5.06
CA MET A 145 -2.22 -44.15 5.85
C MET A 145 -0.90 -43.42 5.52
N ILE A 146 0.20 -44.15 5.41
CA ILE A 146 1.49 -43.60 4.97
C ILE A 146 1.36 -42.99 3.56
N THR A 147 0.65 -43.67 2.66
CA THR A 147 0.39 -43.18 1.30
C THR A 147 -0.39 -41.87 1.33
N LEU A 148 -1.48 -41.81 2.10
CA LEU A 148 -2.26 -40.58 2.25
C LEU A 148 -1.40 -39.42 2.78
N ILE A 149 -0.64 -39.63 3.85
CA ILE A 149 0.26 -38.60 4.42
C ILE A 149 1.27 -38.13 3.37
N GLN A 150 1.85 -39.05 2.60
CA GLN A 150 2.79 -38.74 1.53
C GLN A 150 2.16 -37.94 0.39
N GLU A 151 0.94 -38.30 -0.04
CA GLU A 151 0.21 -37.60 -1.09
C GLU A 151 -0.18 -36.18 -0.66
N VAL A 152 -0.70 -36.02 0.56
CA VAL A 152 -1.04 -34.71 1.13
C VAL A 152 0.22 -33.85 1.33
N ALA A 153 1.33 -34.44 1.77
CA ALA A 153 2.61 -33.74 1.88
C ALA A 153 3.12 -33.29 0.50
N ASN A 154 3.03 -34.14 -0.53
CA ASN A 154 3.41 -33.77 -1.89
C ASN A 154 2.55 -32.64 -2.44
N TYR A 155 1.24 -32.67 -2.16
CA TYR A 155 0.33 -31.57 -2.48
C TYR A 155 0.76 -30.29 -1.78
N ALA A 156 0.98 -30.32 -0.46
CA ALA A 156 1.40 -29.17 0.33
C ALA A 156 2.71 -28.56 -0.19
N HIS A 157 3.73 -29.38 -0.40
CA HIS A 157 5.03 -28.95 -0.92
C HIS A 157 4.97 -28.41 -2.35
N SER A 158 3.97 -28.81 -3.15
CA SER A 158 3.74 -28.22 -4.47
C SER A 158 3.22 -26.78 -4.41
N LYS A 159 2.65 -26.37 -3.27
CA LYS A 159 2.13 -25.02 -3.00
C LYS A 159 3.14 -24.18 -2.20
N ASP A 160 3.71 -24.78 -1.16
CA ASP A 160 4.76 -24.21 -0.32
C ASP A 160 5.81 -25.30 0.00
N PRO A 161 7.00 -25.25 -0.64
CA PRO A 161 8.06 -26.23 -0.43
C PRO A 161 8.60 -26.32 1.01
N ASN A 162 8.31 -25.35 1.88
CA ASN A 162 8.74 -25.36 3.28
C ASN A 162 7.62 -25.75 4.25
N PHE A 163 6.42 -26.05 3.76
CA PHE A 163 5.28 -26.39 4.59
C PHE A 163 5.53 -27.67 5.38
N GLN A 164 5.42 -27.60 6.70
CA GLN A 164 5.77 -28.70 7.58
C GLN A 164 4.63 -29.71 7.72
N ILE A 165 4.98 -30.99 7.86
CA ILE A 165 4.03 -32.09 8.06
C ILE A 165 4.33 -32.77 9.38
N TRP A 166 3.50 -32.57 10.38
CA TRP A 166 3.65 -33.20 11.69
C TRP A 166 2.56 -34.25 11.91
N ILE A 167 2.83 -35.24 12.75
CA ILE A 167 1.89 -36.30 13.07
C ILE A 167 1.79 -36.54 14.58
N ASN A 168 0.63 -36.99 15.04
CA ASN A 168 0.51 -37.71 16.30
C ASN A 168 0.96 -39.17 16.09
N SER A 169 2.01 -39.61 16.80
CA SER A 169 2.52 -40.98 16.71
C SER A 169 1.84 -41.96 17.68
N SER A 170 1.01 -41.46 18.59
CA SER A 170 0.43 -42.24 19.68
C SER A 170 -0.37 -43.43 19.15
N GLY A 171 0.13 -44.64 19.44
CA GLY A 171 -0.45 -45.89 18.95
C GLY A 171 -0.29 -46.15 17.45
N ALA A 172 0.63 -45.48 16.77
CA ALA A 172 1.02 -45.71 15.36
C ALA A 172 2.53 -46.05 15.25
N TYR A 173 3.06 -46.76 16.24
CA TYR A 173 4.50 -46.87 16.47
C TYR A 173 5.23 -47.66 15.39
N ASP A 174 4.65 -48.76 14.90
CA ASP A 174 5.25 -49.60 13.86
C ASP A 174 5.43 -48.82 12.55
N MET A 175 4.56 -47.86 12.27
CA MET A 175 4.68 -46.98 11.11
C MET A 175 5.93 -46.09 11.18
N LEU A 176 6.46 -45.77 12.37
CA LEU A 176 7.71 -45.00 12.54
C LEU A 176 8.97 -45.80 12.14
N ALA A 177 8.86 -47.11 11.91
CA ALA A 177 9.95 -47.89 11.28
C ALA A 177 9.99 -47.72 9.75
N ASN A 178 8.92 -47.16 9.15
CA ASN A 178 8.83 -46.96 7.72
C ASN A 178 9.59 -45.69 7.29
N SER A 179 10.66 -45.86 6.50
CA SER A 179 11.47 -44.73 6.04
C SER A 179 10.72 -43.74 5.16
N THR A 180 9.68 -44.16 4.43
CA THR A 180 8.87 -43.24 3.61
C THR A 180 8.12 -42.27 4.51
N LEU A 181 7.47 -42.76 5.56
CA LEU A 181 6.80 -41.89 6.54
C LEU A 181 7.80 -40.98 7.23
N VAL A 182 8.87 -41.56 7.79
CA VAL A 182 9.89 -40.79 8.52
C VAL A 182 10.53 -39.74 7.63
N ASN A 183 10.76 -40.00 6.33
CA ASN A 183 11.28 -39.01 5.39
C ASN A 183 10.26 -37.93 5.02
N THR A 184 8.96 -38.25 5.02
CA THR A 184 7.86 -37.34 4.68
C THR A 184 7.62 -36.28 5.76
N ILE A 185 7.55 -36.71 7.03
CA ILE A 185 7.16 -35.83 8.14
C ILE A 185 8.27 -34.84 8.49
N SER A 186 7.96 -33.72 9.11
CA SER A 186 8.90 -32.73 9.64
C SER A 186 9.16 -32.95 11.14
N GLY A 187 8.23 -33.60 11.85
CA GLY A 187 8.34 -33.95 13.26
C GLY A 187 7.16 -34.82 13.72
N ALA A 188 7.19 -35.26 14.97
CA ALA A 188 6.13 -36.05 15.58
C ALA A 188 5.81 -35.60 17.01
N ILE A 189 4.62 -35.94 17.46
CA ILE A 189 4.13 -35.72 18.83
C ILE A 189 3.69 -37.06 19.42
N GLU A 190 3.94 -37.26 20.71
CA GLU A 190 3.50 -38.43 21.48
C GLU A 190 2.60 -38.03 22.66
N GLU A 191 1.53 -38.77 22.89
CA GLU A 191 0.48 -38.56 23.90
C GLU A 191 0.02 -39.92 24.48
N SER A 192 0.48 -40.36 25.65
CA SER A 192 1.52 -39.81 26.54
C SER A 192 2.57 -40.88 26.79
N LEU A 193 3.83 -40.50 26.99
CA LEU A 193 4.94 -41.46 27.05
C LEU A 193 5.19 -42.04 28.46
N TYR A 194 5.23 -41.22 29.49
CA TYR A 194 5.71 -41.54 30.84
C TYR A 194 4.62 -41.64 31.90
N TYR A 195 3.49 -40.94 31.77
CA TYR A 195 2.39 -41.01 32.73
C TYR A 195 1.06 -41.43 32.09
N GLN A 196 0.32 -42.30 32.79
CA GLN A 196 -1.04 -42.74 32.41
C GLN A 196 -2.14 -41.95 33.14
N SER A 197 -1.76 -41.20 34.17
CA SER A 197 -2.61 -40.26 34.88
C SER A 197 -1.73 -39.19 35.53
N PRO A 198 -2.29 -38.08 36.04
CA PRO A 198 -1.49 -36.95 36.51
C PRO A 198 -0.47 -37.26 37.60
N THR A 199 -0.63 -38.40 38.29
CA THR A 199 0.26 -38.84 39.38
C THR A 199 0.78 -40.28 39.21
N THR A 200 0.35 -41.01 38.18
CA THR A 200 0.68 -42.43 38.01
C THR A 200 1.54 -42.64 36.77
N ALA A 201 2.79 -43.03 36.99
CA ALA A 201 3.72 -43.35 35.92
C ALA A 201 3.32 -44.62 35.16
N GLN A 202 3.65 -44.66 33.88
CA GLN A 202 3.57 -45.84 33.02
C GLN A 202 4.67 -46.87 33.38
N PRO A 203 4.46 -48.17 33.07
CA PRO A 203 5.49 -49.19 33.20
C PRO A 203 6.75 -48.87 32.38
N ALA A 204 7.93 -49.04 33.00
CA ALA A 204 9.20 -48.62 32.41
C ALA A 204 9.55 -49.36 31.10
N ASP A 205 9.12 -50.62 30.95
CA ASP A 205 9.28 -51.42 29.73
C ASP A 205 8.49 -50.81 28.56
N GLY A 206 7.20 -50.51 28.77
CA GLY A 206 6.37 -49.84 27.76
C GLY A 206 6.92 -48.49 27.33
N THR A 207 7.34 -47.65 28.29
CA THR A 207 7.94 -46.34 27.96
C THR A 207 9.24 -46.46 27.15
N SER A 208 10.04 -47.50 27.42
CA SER A 208 11.30 -47.73 26.72
C SER A 208 11.10 -48.22 25.30
N GLU A 209 10.07 -49.03 25.08
CA GLU A 209 9.67 -49.52 23.76
C GLU A 209 9.20 -48.36 22.87
N VAL A 210 8.23 -47.56 23.34
CA VAL A 210 7.72 -46.40 22.59
C VAL A 210 8.83 -45.38 22.31
N ALA A 211 9.67 -45.06 23.30
CA ALA A 211 10.83 -44.20 23.09
C ALA A 211 11.83 -44.77 22.07
N GLY A 212 11.86 -46.09 21.87
CA GLY A 212 12.63 -46.75 20.83
C GLY A 212 12.12 -46.42 19.42
N TYR A 213 10.80 -46.43 19.22
CA TYR A 213 10.19 -46.04 17.94
C TYR A 213 10.37 -44.55 17.63
N LEU A 214 10.19 -43.68 18.63
CA LEU A 214 10.40 -42.23 18.49
C LEU A 214 11.86 -41.87 18.14
N LYS A 215 12.82 -42.72 18.52
CA LYS A 215 14.23 -42.56 18.13
C LYS A 215 14.45 -42.69 16.62
N ASN A 216 13.57 -43.36 15.87
CA ASN A 216 13.68 -43.38 14.41
C ASN A 216 13.48 -41.97 13.82
N VAL A 217 12.58 -41.17 14.42
CA VAL A 217 12.31 -39.79 14.02
C VAL A 217 13.49 -38.88 14.39
N THR A 218 13.96 -38.95 15.64
CA THR A 218 15.09 -38.12 16.07
C THR A 218 16.42 -38.51 15.41
N ALA A 219 16.64 -39.79 15.10
CA ALA A 219 17.80 -40.24 14.33
C ALA A 219 17.80 -39.70 12.89
N ALA A 220 16.63 -39.43 12.32
CA ALA A 220 16.48 -38.73 11.03
C ALA A 220 16.68 -37.19 11.15
N GLY A 221 17.01 -36.68 12.35
CA GLY A 221 17.22 -35.26 12.61
C GLY A 221 15.94 -34.46 12.82
N LYS A 222 14.82 -35.15 13.05
CA LYS A 222 13.48 -34.55 13.16
C LYS A 222 13.05 -34.47 14.62
N PRO A 223 12.46 -33.35 15.07
CA PRO A 223 12.00 -33.20 16.45
C PRO A 223 10.86 -34.16 16.81
N VAL A 224 10.84 -34.56 18.08
CA VAL A 224 9.74 -35.24 18.76
C VAL A 224 9.35 -34.42 19.97
N ILE A 225 8.05 -34.24 20.20
CA ILE A 225 7.50 -33.55 21.38
C ILE A 225 6.65 -34.56 22.15
N ASP A 226 7.00 -34.82 23.41
CA ASP A 226 6.16 -35.58 24.34
C ASP A 226 5.14 -34.66 25.02
N ILE A 227 3.88 -35.07 25.05
CA ILE A 227 2.80 -34.36 25.73
C ILE A 227 2.37 -35.16 26.96
N GLU A 228 2.49 -34.51 28.10
CA GLU A 228 2.23 -35.11 29.40
C GLU A 228 1.15 -34.36 30.17
N PHE A 229 0.15 -35.10 30.65
CA PHE A 229 -1.00 -34.57 31.38
C PHE A 229 -0.77 -34.64 32.89
N VAL A 230 0.40 -34.17 33.33
CA VAL A 230 0.82 -34.23 34.73
C VAL A 230 0.61 -32.90 35.43
N SER A 231 0.44 -32.94 36.75
CA SER A 231 0.42 -31.73 37.57
C SER A 231 1.32 -31.88 38.79
N GLY A 232 1.83 -30.74 39.25
CA GLY A 232 2.73 -30.67 40.40
C GLY A 232 4.20 -30.63 39.98
N ALA A 233 4.99 -29.86 40.72
CA ALA A 233 6.37 -29.56 40.37
C ALA A 233 7.27 -30.82 40.27
N ALA A 234 6.96 -31.88 41.01
CA ALA A 234 7.75 -33.11 41.00
C ALA A 234 7.58 -33.89 39.69
N GLN A 235 6.34 -34.09 39.26
CA GLN A 235 6.02 -34.80 38.01
C GLN A 235 6.50 -34.01 36.79
N VAL A 236 6.29 -32.68 36.79
CA VAL A 236 6.83 -31.80 35.75
C VAL A 236 8.35 -31.93 35.64
N ALA A 237 9.07 -31.85 36.76
CA ALA A 237 10.52 -31.98 36.75
C ALA A 237 11.00 -33.37 36.28
N ASP A 238 10.25 -34.43 36.60
CA ASP A 238 10.54 -35.79 36.16
C ASP A 238 10.37 -35.96 34.65
N VAL A 239 9.25 -35.49 34.07
CA VAL A 239 9.02 -35.49 32.61
C VAL A 239 10.14 -34.73 31.90
N VAL A 240 10.39 -33.48 32.30
CA VAL A 240 11.42 -32.63 31.69
C VAL A 240 12.81 -33.28 31.73
N ALA A 241 13.14 -33.98 32.82
CA ALA A 241 14.41 -34.68 32.94
C ALA A 241 14.49 -35.89 31.98
N LYS A 242 13.41 -36.67 31.85
CA LYS A 242 13.33 -37.85 30.98
C LYS A 242 13.37 -37.46 29.50
N ASP A 243 12.59 -36.48 29.07
CA ASP A 243 12.60 -36.01 27.68
C ASP A 243 13.95 -35.46 27.28
N LYS A 244 14.56 -34.64 28.15
CA LYS A 244 15.91 -34.12 27.91
C LYS A 244 16.94 -35.25 27.78
N ALA A 245 16.81 -36.32 28.55
CA ALA A 245 17.69 -37.48 28.46
C ALA A 245 17.44 -38.30 27.18
N ALA A 246 16.20 -38.35 26.71
CA ALA A 246 15.80 -39.03 25.47
C ALA A 246 16.10 -38.20 24.21
N GLY A 247 16.30 -36.89 24.35
CA GLY A 247 16.48 -35.96 23.23
C GLY A 247 15.15 -35.45 22.65
N PHE A 248 14.06 -35.53 23.41
CA PHE A 248 12.73 -35.06 23.05
C PHE A 248 12.48 -33.67 23.63
N GLY A 249 11.65 -32.90 22.93
CA GLY A 249 11.00 -31.73 23.52
C GLY A 249 9.76 -32.16 24.29
N TYR A 250 9.14 -31.24 25.01
CA TYR A 250 7.97 -31.54 25.82
C TYR A 250 6.91 -30.44 25.77
N TYR A 251 5.69 -30.82 26.13
CA TYR A 251 4.60 -29.95 26.54
C TYR A 251 3.91 -30.57 27.76
N ILE A 252 3.85 -29.83 28.87
CA ILE A 252 3.01 -30.24 30.00
C ILE A 252 1.64 -29.61 29.78
N ALA A 253 0.67 -30.46 29.46
CA ALA A 253 -0.71 -30.07 29.22
C ALA A 253 -1.54 -30.22 30.49
N ASN A 254 -2.68 -29.52 30.53
CA ASN A 254 -3.59 -29.58 31.65
C ASN A 254 -4.11 -31.03 31.84
N PRO A 255 -4.05 -31.59 33.06
CA PRO A 255 -4.60 -32.90 33.41
C PRO A 255 -6.04 -33.20 32.95
N ASP A 256 -6.86 -32.18 32.69
CA ASP A 256 -8.24 -32.37 32.18
C ASP A 256 -8.32 -32.72 30.69
N GLN A 257 -7.19 -32.63 29.97
CA GLN A 257 -7.06 -32.92 28.52
C GLN A 257 -7.98 -32.06 27.64
N ALA A 258 -8.46 -30.93 28.16
CA ALA A 258 -9.38 -30.07 27.43
C ALA A 258 -8.66 -29.26 26.33
N PHE A 259 -7.37 -28.98 26.53
CA PHE A 259 -6.57 -28.10 25.66
C PHE A 259 -7.21 -26.71 25.47
N ASP A 260 -7.80 -26.19 26.55
CA ASP A 260 -8.43 -24.88 26.62
C ASP A 260 -7.37 -23.83 27.00
N GLY A 261 -6.96 -23.02 26.03
CA GLY A 261 -5.87 -22.06 26.19
C GLY A 261 -4.49 -22.72 26.40
N ILE A 262 -3.51 -21.92 26.85
CA ILE A 262 -2.12 -22.37 27.01
C ILE A 262 -1.84 -22.76 28.45
N ASP A 263 -1.44 -24.01 28.69
CA ASP A 263 -0.94 -24.43 29.99
C ASP A 263 0.53 -24.00 30.16
N THR A 264 0.79 -23.17 31.17
CA THR A 264 2.13 -22.64 31.46
C THR A 264 2.91 -23.42 32.52
N GLN A 265 2.33 -24.49 33.06
CA GLN A 265 2.94 -25.29 34.12
C GLN A 265 4.23 -25.98 33.67
N GLY A 266 4.29 -26.43 32.40
CA GLY A 266 5.52 -26.92 31.75
C GLY A 266 6.39 -25.82 31.19
N PHE A 267 5.84 -24.62 30.97
CA PHE A 267 6.55 -23.43 30.49
C PHE A 267 7.20 -22.64 31.62
N SER A 268 7.62 -23.29 32.72
CA SER A 268 8.39 -22.61 33.76
C SER A 268 9.79 -22.24 33.24
N SER A 269 9.88 -21.21 32.41
CA SER A 269 10.73 -20.08 32.76
C SER A 269 9.85 -19.05 33.48
N SER A 270 9.57 -19.20 34.76
CA SER A 270 10.30 -18.27 35.62
C SER A 270 11.76 -18.32 35.18
N PRO A 271 12.33 -17.25 34.59
CA PRO A 271 13.77 -17.13 34.65
C PRO A 271 14.14 -17.38 36.10
N PRO A 272 15.25 -18.09 36.38
CA PRO A 272 15.75 -18.06 37.74
C PRO A 272 15.82 -16.59 38.11
N ALA A 273 15.23 -16.17 39.24
CA ALA A 273 15.44 -14.84 39.76
C ALA A 273 16.96 -14.58 39.71
N GLY A 274 17.41 -13.70 38.80
CA GLY A 274 18.83 -13.59 38.47
C GLY A 274 19.23 -13.48 37.00
N THR A 275 18.34 -13.41 36.00
CA THR A 275 18.73 -13.03 34.62
C THR A 275 18.30 -11.62 34.26
N VAL A 276 19.12 -10.95 33.45
CA VAL A 276 18.85 -9.62 32.90
C VAL A 276 17.54 -9.64 32.10
N PRO A 277 16.67 -8.61 32.22
CA PRO A 277 15.39 -8.56 31.50
C PRO A 277 15.57 -8.72 29.99
N THR A 278 14.71 -9.51 29.34
CA THR A 278 14.69 -9.57 27.87
C THR A 278 13.68 -8.56 27.33
N VAL A 279 14.17 -7.47 26.74
CA VAL A 279 13.35 -6.34 26.27
C VAL A 279 13.28 -6.32 24.75
N ALA A 280 12.08 -6.13 24.19
CA ALA A 280 11.89 -5.94 22.75
C ALA A 280 10.97 -4.75 22.46
N ILE A 281 11.20 -4.08 21.35
CA ILE A 281 10.23 -3.17 20.71
C ILE A 281 9.56 -3.98 19.60
N VAL A 282 8.23 -4.07 19.62
CA VAL A 282 7.46 -4.77 18.56
C VAL A 282 6.89 -3.81 17.53
N THR A 283 6.75 -2.51 17.87
CA THR A 283 6.39 -1.49 16.89
C THR A 283 7.47 -1.38 15.82
N LYS A 284 7.09 -1.62 14.56
CA LYS A 284 8.01 -1.46 13.42
C LYS A 284 8.33 0.01 13.18
N GLY A 285 9.59 0.28 12.85
CA GLY A 285 10.03 1.59 12.42
C GLY A 285 9.36 2.01 11.11
N VAL A 286 8.96 3.28 11.00
CA VAL A 286 8.29 3.83 9.82
C VAL A 286 8.88 5.17 9.42
N THR A 287 8.66 5.56 8.16
CA THR A 287 8.81 6.96 7.72
C THR A 287 7.48 7.67 7.94
N THR A 288 7.51 8.81 8.64
CA THR A 288 6.30 9.53 9.07
C THR A 288 6.52 11.03 9.06
N THR A 289 5.45 11.80 8.91
CA THR A 289 5.44 13.26 9.09
C THR A 289 4.94 13.68 10.48
N SER A 290 4.48 12.73 11.30
CA SER A 290 4.03 12.98 12.67
C SER A 290 5.16 12.76 13.66
N ALA A 291 5.49 13.78 14.46
CA ALA A 291 6.46 13.64 15.54
C ALA A 291 5.93 12.79 16.72
N ALA A 292 4.61 12.76 16.95
CA ALA A 292 3.99 11.95 17.99
C ALA A 292 3.84 10.50 17.52
N GLN A 293 4.34 9.56 18.33
CA GLN A 293 4.32 8.11 18.05
C GLN A 293 3.87 7.33 19.29
N THR A 294 3.31 6.14 19.08
CA THR A 294 3.04 5.17 20.15
C THR A 294 3.92 3.96 19.92
N ILE A 295 4.78 3.66 20.89
CA ILE A 295 5.74 2.56 20.84
C ILE A 295 5.29 1.48 21.82
N ALA A 296 5.20 0.25 21.34
CA ALA A 296 4.85 -0.92 22.10
C ALA A 296 5.96 -1.98 22.00
N GLY A 297 6.01 -2.84 22.99
CA GLY A 297 7.01 -3.89 23.10
C GLY A 297 6.67 -4.91 24.15
N THR A 298 7.66 -5.76 24.42
CA THR A 298 7.59 -6.78 25.46
C THR A 298 8.79 -6.68 26.39
N VAL A 299 8.57 -7.11 27.63
CA VAL A 299 9.59 -7.60 28.56
C VAL A 299 9.16 -9.02 28.95
N ASP A 300 10.08 -9.85 29.43
CA ASP A 300 9.69 -11.10 30.05
C ASP A 300 8.67 -10.87 31.19
N VAL A 301 7.78 -11.84 31.39
CA VAL A 301 6.67 -11.75 32.35
C VAL A 301 7.15 -11.75 33.80
N ALA A 302 8.39 -12.16 34.07
CA ALA A 302 8.96 -12.16 35.42
C ALA A 302 9.26 -10.74 35.92
N ASP A 303 9.48 -9.81 35.00
CA ASP A 303 9.61 -8.39 35.28
C ASP A 303 8.27 -7.63 35.16
N ALA A 304 7.12 -8.31 35.20
CA ALA A 304 5.83 -7.61 35.26
C ALA A 304 5.77 -6.60 36.43
N GLY A 305 5.28 -5.39 36.14
CA GLY A 305 5.28 -4.27 37.06
C GLY A 305 6.59 -3.45 37.08
N SER A 306 7.63 -3.87 36.35
CA SER A 306 8.83 -3.06 36.11
C SER A 306 8.52 -1.87 35.21
N THR A 307 9.55 -1.05 34.92
CA THR A 307 9.42 0.15 34.08
C THR A 307 10.39 0.12 32.92
N VAL A 308 9.83 0.04 31.71
CA VAL A 308 10.57 0.23 30.47
C VAL A 308 10.83 1.71 30.25
N THR A 309 12.07 2.06 29.93
CA THR A 309 12.50 3.39 29.46
C THR A 309 12.83 3.33 27.98
N ILE A 310 12.28 4.23 27.19
CA ILE A 310 12.51 4.32 25.74
C ILE A 310 13.49 5.46 25.47
N LEU A 311 14.54 5.17 24.73
CA LEU A 311 15.61 6.11 24.39
C LEU A 311 15.68 6.33 22.88
N ASP A 312 15.90 7.58 22.46
CA ASP A 312 16.43 7.91 21.13
C ASP A 312 17.93 8.20 21.28
N GLY A 313 18.75 7.26 20.80
CA GLY A 313 20.17 7.21 21.16
C GLY A 313 20.36 7.10 22.67
N THR A 314 20.88 8.15 23.31
CA THR A 314 21.10 8.21 24.78
C THR A 314 20.03 9.00 25.54
N LYS A 315 19.10 9.64 24.82
CA LYS A 315 18.09 10.52 25.44
C LYS A 315 16.81 9.73 25.71
N SER A 316 16.37 9.70 26.96
CA SER A 316 15.05 9.17 27.31
C SER A 316 13.93 10.02 26.70
N ILE A 317 12.98 9.39 26.02
CA ILE A 317 11.85 10.05 25.34
C ILE A 317 10.49 9.52 25.79
N GLY A 318 10.44 8.48 26.62
CA GLY A 318 9.22 7.94 27.19
C GLY A 318 9.47 6.77 28.13
N SER A 319 8.43 6.35 28.83
CA SER A 319 8.46 5.19 29.72
C SER A 319 7.09 4.53 29.83
N ALA A 320 7.04 3.25 30.17
CA ALA A 320 5.82 2.50 30.43
C ALA A 320 6.04 1.44 31.50
N THR A 321 4.98 1.15 32.26
CA THR A 321 4.97 -0.01 33.17
C THR A 321 4.69 -1.29 32.38
N VAL A 322 5.42 -2.35 32.69
CA VAL A 322 5.22 -3.67 32.11
C VAL A 322 3.97 -4.30 32.71
N ALA A 323 3.03 -4.70 31.86
CA ALA A 323 1.80 -5.38 32.28
C ALA A 323 2.08 -6.82 32.75
N ALA A 324 1.09 -7.45 33.39
CA ALA A 324 1.20 -8.81 33.90
C ALA A 324 1.57 -9.86 32.83
N ASN A 325 1.25 -9.58 31.56
CA ASN A 325 1.58 -10.42 30.42
C ASN A 325 2.88 -9.99 29.70
N GLY A 326 3.70 -9.15 30.31
CA GLY A 326 4.97 -8.67 29.73
C GLY A 326 4.83 -7.55 28.69
N ALA A 327 3.61 -7.18 28.31
CA ALA A 327 3.40 -6.12 27.31
C ALA A 327 3.60 -4.72 27.91
N TRP A 328 4.09 -3.78 27.09
CA TRP A 328 4.15 -2.36 27.45
C TRP A 328 3.84 -1.48 26.24
N SER A 329 3.35 -0.27 26.50
CA SER A 329 3.09 0.75 25.47
C SER A 329 3.26 2.16 26.02
N ALA A 330 3.93 3.03 25.27
CA ALA A 330 4.16 4.42 25.65
C ALA A 330 3.96 5.37 24.46
N ALA A 331 3.41 6.55 24.72
CA ALA A 331 3.46 7.66 23.78
C ALA A 331 4.84 8.34 23.87
N VAL A 332 5.46 8.61 22.71
CA VAL A 332 6.76 9.29 22.59
C VAL A 332 6.69 10.40 21.54
N THR A 333 7.65 11.33 21.60
CA THR A 333 7.81 12.38 20.57
C THR A 333 9.20 12.28 19.94
N LEU A 334 9.24 12.05 18.62
CA LEU A 334 10.45 12.07 17.82
C LEU A 334 10.99 13.50 17.73
N ALA A 335 12.24 13.71 18.12
CA ALA A 335 12.84 15.05 18.19
C ALA A 335 13.70 15.39 16.98
N ASN A 336 14.19 14.37 16.26
CA ASN A 336 15.13 14.56 15.17
C ASN A 336 14.40 14.54 13.83
N ALA A 337 14.62 15.56 13.01
CA ALA A 337 14.27 15.47 11.59
C ALA A 337 15.19 14.43 10.93
N GLY A 338 14.61 13.50 10.17
CA GLY A 338 15.31 12.31 9.68
C GLY A 338 15.25 11.15 10.66
N ALA A 339 16.34 10.38 10.77
CA ALA A 339 16.37 9.15 11.57
C ALA A 339 16.35 9.42 13.09
N ASN A 340 15.47 8.72 13.80
CA ASN A 340 15.38 8.60 15.26
C ASN A 340 15.57 7.11 15.57
N VAL A 341 16.61 6.75 16.33
CA VAL A 341 17.01 5.35 16.54
C VAL A 341 16.62 4.96 17.95
N LEU A 342 15.49 4.27 18.06
CA LEU A 342 14.87 3.96 19.33
C LEU A 342 15.37 2.64 19.92
N THR A 343 15.67 2.65 21.21
CA THR A 343 15.90 1.44 22.02
C THR A 343 15.02 1.51 23.26
N ALA A 344 14.66 0.34 23.80
CA ALA A 344 13.93 0.23 25.05
C ALA A 344 14.79 -0.53 26.06
N THR A 345 14.75 -0.10 27.31
CA THR A 345 15.54 -0.73 28.37
C THR A 345 14.71 -0.92 29.63
N ASP A 346 14.95 -2.04 30.30
CA ASP A 346 14.39 -2.36 31.61
C ASP A 346 15.50 -2.94 32.49
N ALA A 347 15.38 -2.82 33.80
CA ALA A 347 16.39 -3.29 34.72
C ALA A 347 15.79 -3.94 35.96
N ASN A 348 16.38 -5.06 36.36
CA ASN A 348 16.09 -5.75 37.60
C ASN A 348 17.38 -6.00 38.39
N SER A 349 17.29 -6.78 39.47
CA SER A 349 18.46 -7.08 40.33
C SER A 349 19.59 -7.84 39.62
N ALA A 350 19.32 -8.48 38.48
CA ALA A 350 20.30 -9.19 37.68
C ALA A 350 21.01 -8.30 36.66
N GLY A 351 20.46 -7.13 36.34
CA GLY A 351 21.07 -6.14 35.46
C GLY A 351 20.06 -5.46 34.54
N LYS A 352 20.58 -4.80 33.49
CA LYS A 352 19.80 -3.98 32.55
C LYS A 352 19.69 -4.64 31.19
N GLY A 353 18.46 -4.96 30.78
CA GLY A 353 18.09 -5.41 29.44
C GLY A 353 18.01 -4.24 28.47
N THR A 354 18.33 -4.48 27.19
CA THR A 354 18.21 -3.49 26.11
C THR A 354 17.71 -4.16 24.85
N SER A 355 16.70 -3.59 24.22
CA SER A 355 16.15 -4.08 22.96
C SER A 355 17.10 -3.86 21.79
N ASN A 356 16.84 -4.57 20.69
CA ASN A 356 17.35 -4.15 19.39
C ASN A 356 16.87 -2.72 19.06
N ALA A 357 17.67 -2.00 18.27
CA ALA A 357 17.33 -0.66 17.83
C ALA A 357 16.27 -0.69 16.71
N VAL A 358 15.27 0.19 16.80
CA VAL A 358 14.25 0.40 15.77
C VAL A 358 14.33 1.83 15.27
N THR A 359 14.52 2.01 13.97
CA THR A 359 14.67 3.34 13.37
C THR A 359 13.36 3.87 12.83
N PHE A 360 12.93 5.03 13.33
CA PHE A 360 11.85 5.83 12.76
C PHE A 360 12.43 6.99 11.98
N THR A 361 11.87 7.30 10.81
CA THR A 361 12.31 8.45 10.03
C THR A 361 11.23 9.53 10.07
N LEU A 362 11.45 10.59 10.85
CA LEU A 362 10.58 11.75 10.85
C LEU A 362 10.93 12.61 9.63
N GLN A 363 10.13 12.48 8.58
CA GLN A 363 10.25 13.33 7.42
C GLN A 363 9.80 14.73 7.78
N SER A 364 10.68 15.72 7.59
CA SER A 364 10.28 17.12 7.63
C SER A 364 9.13 17.31 6.66
N ALA A 365 8.03 17.89 7.12
CA ALA A 365 6.97 18.34 6.22
C ALA A 365 7.60 19.28 5.19
N THR A 366 7.78 18.82 3.96
CA THR A 366 8.27 19.67 2.88
C THR A 366 7.18 20.67 2.60
N THR A 367 7.43 21.93 2.92
CA THR A 367 6.56 23.02 2.48
C THR A 367 6.46 22.93 0.96
N PRO A 368 5.25 22.76 0.39
CA PRO A 368 5.07 22.76 -1.05
C PRO A 368 5.74 23.97 -1.69
N ALA A 369 6.40 23.76 -2.83
CA ALA A 369 6.99 24.85 -3.57
C ALA A 369 5.88 25.73 -4.19
N ALA A 370 6.11 27.04 -4.29
CA ALA A 370 5.23 27.90 -5.08
C ALA A 370 5.46 27.63 -6.60
N PRO A 371 4.45 27.84 -7.46
CA PRO A 371 4.64 27.82 -8.91
C PRO A 371 5.68 28.86 -9.36
N THR A 372 6.32 28.62 -10.50
CA THR A 372 7.28 29.58 -11.09
C THR A 372 6.73 30.21 -12.36
N LEU A 373 7.09 31.48 -12.60
CA LEU A 373 6.69 32.23 -13.79
C LEU A 373 7.90 32.60 -14.64
N SER A 374 7.73 32.61 -15.95
CA SER A 374 8.66 33.24 -16.89
C SER A 374 7.93 34.16 -17.87
N ILE A 375 8.62 35.20 -18.32
CA ILE A 375 8.14 36.16 -19.30
C ILE A 375 9.23 36.25 -20.36
N ALA A 376 8.91 35.88 -21.60
CA ALA A 376 9.88 35.80 -22.69
C ALA A 376 10.52 37.14 -23.01
N LYS A 377 9.75 38.24 -22.92
CA LYS A 377 10.20 39.58 -23.25
C LYS A 377 9.40 40.67 -22.53
N SER A 378 10.11 41.68 -22.03
CA SER A 378 9.54 42.92 -21.50
C SER A 378 10.55 44.06 -21.73
N PRO A 379 10.14 45.27 -22.16
CA PRO A 379 8.77 45.67 -22.50
C PRO A 379 8.30 45.10 -23.85
N LEU A 380 6.97 45.08 -24.03
CA LEU A 380 6.30 44.83 -25.30
C LEU A 380 5.73 46.13 -25.87
N THR A 381 5.52 46.16 -27.18
CA THR A 381 4.88 47.26 -27.89
C THR A 381 3.78 46.72 -28.79
N VAL A 382 2.59 47.34 -28.73
CA VAL A 382 1.42 46.94 -29.54
C VAL A 382 0.72 48.20 -30.06
N SER A 383 0.48 48.26 -31.36
CA SER A 383 -0.19 49.42 -31.96
C SER A 383 -1.65 49.50 -31.53
N GLY A 384 -2.11 50.70 -31.19
CA GLY A 384 -3.52 50.96 -30.95
C GLY A 384 -4.39 50.67 -32.18
N GLY A 385 -5.71 50.58 -31.97
CA GLY A 385 -6.67 50.38 -33.07
C GLY A 385 -6.79 48.94 -33.58
N GLY A 386 -6.44 47.95 -32.76
CA GLY A 386 -6.61 46.52 -33.04
C GLY A 386 -5.32 45.72 -33.18
N GLY A 387 -4.15 46.30 -32.86
CA GLY A 387 -2.89 45.58 -32.85
C GLY A 387 -2.88 44.43 -31.85
N LYS A 388 -2.08 43.39 -32.13
CA LYS A 388 -1.96 42.19 -31.29
C LYS A 388 -0.52 41.92 -30.94
N VAL A 389 -0.26 41.47 -29.70
CA VAL A 389 1.06 41.03 -29.26
C VAL A 389 0.94 39.82 -28.33
N ALA A 390 1.80 38.82 -28.52
CA ALA A 390 1.90 37.70 -27.60
C ALA A 390 2.57 38.15 -26.29
N LEU A 391 2.00 37.80 -25.14
CA LEU A 391 2.54 38.18 -23.83
C LEU A 391 3.78 37.34 -23.45
N GLY A 392 3.91 36.12 -23.98
CA GLY A 392 5.04 35.24 -23.73
C GLY A 392 5.19 34.85 -22.25
N VAL A 393 4.07 34.72 -21.55
CA VAL A 393 4.03 34.29 -20.14
C VAL A 393 3.92 32.78 -20.11
N HIS A 394 4.79 32.14 -19.32
CA HIS A 394 4.71 30.71 -19.05
C HIS A 394 4.71 30.46 -17.55
N VAL A 395 3.94 29.47 -17.12
CA VAL A 395 3.90 29.02 -15.73
C VAL A 395 4.42 27.60 -15.64
N THR A 396 5.08 27.27 -14.54
CA THR A 396 5.47 25.88 -14.25
C THR A 396 4.96 25.55 -12.87
N ALA A 397 4.04 24.60 -12.82
CA ALA A 397 3.49 24.08 -11.59
C ALA A 397 4.47 23.07 -10.95
N PRO A 398 4.65 23.08 -9.63
CA PRO A 398 5.41 22.04 -8.94
C PRO A 398 4.70 20.69 -9.03
N ALA A 399 5.44 19.59 -8.82
CA ALA A 399 4.86 18.23 -8.86
C ALA A 399 3.76 18.00 -7.82
N SER A 400 3.76 18.77 -6.72
CA SER A 400 2.73 18.73 -5.68
C SER A 400 1.48 19.55 -6.02
N ALA A 401 1.40 20.15 -7.21
CA ALA A 401 0.36 21.12 -7.49
C ALA A 401 -1.02 20.49 -7.68
N THR A 402 -2.04 21.12 -7.13
CA THR A 402 -3.43 20.63 -7.23
C THR A 402 -4.30 21.46 -8.15
N ALA A 403 -4.11 22.80 -8.17
CA ALA A 403 -4.86 23.71 -9.04
C ALA A 403 -4.12 25.05 -9.18
N THR A 404 -3.12 25.10 -10.07
CA THR A 404 -2.37 26.34 -10.32
C THR A 404 -3.20 27.35 -11.12
N THR A 405 -3.28 28.57 -10.58
CA THR A 405 -3.89 29.73 -11.25
C THR A 405 -2.86 30.85 -11.43
N VAL A 406 -3.06 31.67 -12.45
CA VAL A 406 -2.23 32.84 -12.75
C VAL A 406 -3.11 34.08 -12.69
N THR A 407 -2.72 35.03 -11.85
CA THR A 407 -3.36 36.34 -11.77
C THR A 407 -2.57 37.33 -12.63
N ILE A 408 -3.26 38.05 -13.52
CA ILE A 408 -2.71 39.17 -14.29
C ILE A 408 -3.44 40.44 -13.87
N ALA A 409 -2.77 41.30 -13.11
CA ALA A 409 -3.30 42.57 -12.63
C ALA A 409 -2.73 43.75 -13.41
N GLY A 410 -3.48 44.85 -13.50
CA GLY A 410 -3.05 46.10 -14.15
C GLY A 410 -3.40 46.21 -15.63
N LEU A 411 -4.24 45.31 -16.16
CA LEU A 411 -4.70 45.38 -17.54
C LEU A 411 -5.59 46.63 -17.74
N PRO A 412 -5.26 47.53 -18.68
CA PRO A 412 -6.10 48.70 -18.94
C PRO A 412 -7.49 48.32 -19.44
N ARG A 413 -8.51 49.13 -19.10
CA ARG A 413 -9.92 48.89 -19.49
C ARG A 413 -10.18 48.81 -21.00
N TYR A 414 -9.25 49.29 -21.82
CA TYR A 414 -9.32 49.26 -23.28
C TYR A 414 -8.51 48.10 -23.88
N GLU A 415 -7.97 47.20 -23.06
CA GLU A 415 -7.21 46.04 -23.51
C GLU A 415 -8.00 44.76 -23.27
N THR A 416 -7.77 43.77 -24.11
CA THR A 416 -8.32 42.41 -23.96
C THR A 416 -7.21 41.39 -24.14
N ILE A 417 -7.22 40.32 -23.36
CA ILE A 417 -6.33 39.16 -23.53
C ILE A 417 -7.15 37.99 -24.05
N THR A 418 -6.60 37.24 -25.00
CA THR A 418 -7.19 35.99 -25.51
C THR A 418 -6.20 34.86 -25.30
N ASP A 419 -6.64 33.71 -24.77
CA ASP A 419 -5.85 32.49 -24.75
C ASP A 419 -5.89 31.77 -26.12
N SER A 420 -5.06 30.74 -26.28
CA SER A 420 -5.04 29.92 -27.50
C SER A 420 -5.59 28.51 -27.27
N LEU A 421 -6.08 28.20 -26.07
CA LEU A 421 -6.67 26.92 -25.70
C LEU A 421 -8.08 26.78 -26.28
N ASP A 422 -8.94 27.75 -26.00
CA ASP A 422 -10.31 27.81 -26.50
C ASP A 422 -10.67 29.17 -27.11
N GLY A 423 -9.77 30.15 -27.00
CA GLY A 423 -9.97 31.49 -27.56
C GLY A 423 -10.88 32.38 -26.71
N ALA A 424 -11.06 32.03 -25.42
CA ALA A 424 -11.74 32.87 -24.46
C ALA A 424 -11.08 34.27 -24.37
N ARG A 425 -11.93 35.29 -24.23
CA ARG A 425 -11.50 36.68 -24.16
C ARG A 425 -11.71 37.21 -22.76
N PHE A 426 -10.64 37.74 -22.19
CA PHE A 426 -10.57 38.26 -20.83
C PHE A 426 -10.38 39.77 -20.85
N SER A 427 -11.10 40.46 -19.96
CA SER A 427 -11.00 41.91 -19.74
C SER A 427 -11.31 42.23 -18.29
N GLY A 428 -10.81 43.36 -17.79
CA GLY A 428 -10.89 43.73 -16.38
C GLY A 428 -9.50 44.00 -15.80
N SER A 429 -9.45 44.69 -14.66
CA SER A 429 -8.19 45.15 -14.05
C SER A 429 -7.39 44.03 -13.37
N SER A 430 -8.01 42.89 -13.08
CA SER A 430 -7.38 41.70 -12.52
C SER A 430 -8.05 40.46 -13.10
N LEU A 431 -7.28 39.65 -13.82
CA LEU A 431 -7.73 38.41 -14.44
C LEU A 431 -7.17 37.23 -13.65
N THR A 432 -7.95 36.17 -13.46
CA THR A 432 -7.46 34.90 -12.93
C THR A 432 -7.69 33.82 -13.98
N LEU A 433 -6.59 33.20 -14.40
CA LEU A 433 -6.52 32.21 -15.46
C LEU A 433 -5.99 30.90 -14.89
N THR A 434 -6.35 29.77 -15.50
CA THR A 434 -5.71 28.49 -15.25
C THR A 434 -4.32 28.44 -15.88
N ALA A 435 -3.45 27.54 -15.39
CA ALA A 435 -2.15 27.33 -16.00
C ALA A 435 -2.23 26.93 -17.49
N ALA A 436 -3.22 26.11 -17.86
CA ALA A 436 -3.41 25.66 -19.24
C ALA A 436 -3.77 26.81 -20.20
N GLU A 437 -4.64 27.73 -19.79
CA GLU A 437 -4.95 28.93 -20.59
C GLU A 437 -3.70 29.78 -20.80
N VAL A 438 -2.88 29.97 -19.75
CA VAL A 438 -1.64 30.75 -19.86
C VAL A 438 -0.63 30.09 -20.80
N ASP A 439 -0.33 28.81 -20.58
CA ASP A 439 0.69 28.08 -21.35
C ASP A 439 0.24 27.72 -22.77
N SER A 440 -1.07 27.78 -23.07
CA SER A 440 -1.55 27.74 -24.45
C SER A 440 -1.04 28.93 -25.28
N GLY A 441 -0.69 30.03 -24.61
CA GLY A 441 -0.23 31.27 -25.21
C GLY A 441 -1.29 32.36 -25.13
N LEU A 442 -0.94 33.47 -24.49
CA LEU A 442 -1.80 34.65 -24.33
C LEU A 442 -1.48 35.73 -25.36
N THR A 443 -2.51 36.25 -26.02
CA THR A 443 -2.42 37.37 -26.96
C THR A 443 -3.19 38.57 -26.45
N LEU A 444 -2.50 39.69 -26.23
CA LEU A 444 -3.13 40.97 -25.92
C LEU A 444 -3.53 41.68 -27.22
N THR A 445 -4.74 42.23 -27.25
CA THR A 445 -5.28 43.03 -28.35
C THR A 445 -5.58 44.44 -27.86
N SER A 446 -4.94 45.44 -28.48
CA SER A 446 -5.09 46.84 -28.10
C SER A 446 -6.25 47.53 -28.76
N HIS A 447 -7.15 48.08 -27.94
CA HIS A 447 -8.25 48.94 -28.39
C HIS A 447 -7.98 50.42 -28.07
N TYR A 448 -6.74 50.80 -27.78
CA TYR A 448 -6.37 52.21 -27.58
C TYR A 448 -6.56 53.01 -28.87
N ARG A 449 -7.21 54.19 -28.77
CA ARG A 449 -7.51 55.08 -29.91
C ARG A 449 -6.97 56.50 -29.75
N GLY A 450 -6.26 56.79 -28.67
CA GLY A 450 -5.71 58.13 -28.42
C GLY A 450 -4.43 58.41 -29.21
N GLY A 451 -4.02 59.67 -29.25
CA GLY A 451 -2.79 60.11 -29.93
C GLY A 451 -1.50 60.01 -29.09
N GLY A 452 -1.58 59.50 -27.86
CA GLY A 452 -0.42 59.32 -26.97
C GLY A 452 0.20 57.93 -27.05
N THR A 453 1.21 57.67 -26.23
CA THR A 453 1.87 56.35 -26.12
C THR A 453 1.77 55.80 -24.69
N PRO A 454 0.56 55.51 -24.15
CA PRO A 454 0.42 55.05 -22.78
C PRO A 454 1.13 53.70 -22.55
N SER A 455 1.72 53.57 -21.37
CA SER A 455 2.39 52.35 -20.91
C SER A 455 1.62 51.75 -19.74
N ALA A 456 1.39 50.44 -19.77
CA ALA A 456 0.75 49.69 -18.69
C ALA A 456 1.76 48.69 -18.10
N THR A 457 1.82 48.61 -16.78
CA THR A 457 2.61 47.58 -16.08
C THR A 457 1.66 46.50 -15.58
N LEU A 458 1.75 45.32 -16.17
CA LEU A 458 1.02 44.14 -15.72
C LEU A 458 1.81 43.45 -14.62
N THR A 459 1.17 43.15 -13.49
CA THR A 459 1.76 42.37 -12.40
C THR A 459 1.19 40.97 -12.44
N ILE A 460 2.06 39.98 -12.52
CA ILE A 460 1.69 38.58 -12.75
C ILE A 460 2.19 37.73 -11.57
N THR A 461 1.29 36.95 -10.98
CA THR A 461 1.59 36.00 -9.90
C THR A 461 0.92 34.67 -10.19
N ALA A 462 1.59 33.57 -9.90
CA ALA A 462 1.01 32.24 -9.96
C ALA A 462 0.78 31.72 -8.55
N THR A 463 -0.40 31.18 -8.27
CA THR A 463 -0.77 30.66 -6.95
C THR A 463 -1.33 29.27 -7.09
N ASP A 464 -0.92 28.39 -6.18
CA ASP A 464 -1.56 27.11 -5.97
C ASP A 464 -2.00 26.98 -4.50
N THR A 465 -3.06 26.21 -4.25
CA THR A 465 -3.61 26.01 -2.90
C THR A 465 -3.59 24.54 -2.55
N ILE A 466 -2.70 24.15 -1.65
CA ILE A 466 -2.49 22.76 -1.24
C ILE A 466 -2.88 22.63 0.23
N GLY A 467 -3.85 21.77 0.53
CA GLY A 467 -4.34 21.56 1.90
C GLY A 467 -4.94 22.82 2.55
N GLY A 468 -5.48 23.75 1.75
CA GLY A 468 -6.05 25.02 2.23
C GLY A 468 -5.05 26.15 2.45
N VAL A 469 -3.76 25.94 2.18
CA VAL A 469 -2.70 26.97 2.27
C VAL A 469 -2.28 27.38 0.85
N SER A 470 -2.22 28.69 0.59
CA SER A 470 -1.81 29.23 -0.71
C SER A 470 -0.30 29.47 -0.80
N TYR A 471 0.30 28.98 -1.89
CA TYR A 471 1.71 29.15 -2.23
C TYR A 471 1.81 30.00 -3.49
N THR A 472 2.23 31.25 -3.34
CA THR A 472 2.27 32.25 -4.42
C THR A 472 3.70 32.54 -4.87
N SER A 473 3.90 32.59 -6.18
CA SER A 473 5.17 32.94 -6.80
C SER A 473 5.58 34.38 -6.47
N ALA A 474 6.87 34.70 -6.59
CA ALA A 474 7.27 36.10 -6.70
C ALA A 474 6.55 36.76 -7.89
N ALA A 475 6.12 38.02 -7.71
CA ALA A 475 5.46 38.77 -8.76
C ALA A 475 6.43 39.11 -9.90
N LYS A 476 5.97 38.97 -11.14
CA LYS A 476 6.69 39.42 -12.34
C LYS A 476 5.96 40.57 -13.01
N THR A 477 6.72 41.49 -13.58
CA THR A 477 6.18 42.68 -14.23
C THR A 477 6.39 42.65 -15.74
N LEU A 478 5.33 42.86 -16.50
CA LEU A 478 5.35 43.02 -17.95
C LEU A 478 4.90 44.43 -18.33
N VAL A 479 5.76 45.19 -18.98
CA VAL A 479 5.43 46.54 -19.45
C VAL A 479 4.93 46.46 -20.89
N VAL A 480 3.75 47.03 -21.16
CA VAL A 480 3.13 47.08 -22.50
C VAL A 480 2.94 48.52 -22.92
N ASN A 481 3.64 48.93 -23.98
CA ASN A 481 3.55 50.26 -24.57
C ASN A 481 2.54 50.24 -25.73
N ASN A 482 1.63 51.21 -25.74
CA ASN A 482 0.57 51.33 -26.76
C ASN A 482 0.78 52.59 -27.59
N PRO A 483 1.64 52.60 -28.63
CA PRO A 483 1.69 53.72 -29.55
C PRO A 483 0.35 53.91 -30.28
N PRO A 484 0.10 55.13 -30.82
CA PRO A 484 -1.11 55.42 -31.59
C PRO A 484 -1.31 54.41 -32.73
N PRO A 485 -2.56 54.19 -33.18
CA PRO A 485 -2.80 53.46 -34.40
C PRO A 485 -1.93 54.01 -35.53
N ALA A 486 -1.31 53.12 -36.32
CA ALA A 486 -0.54 53.57 -37.48
C ALA A 486 -1.46 54.44 -38.35
N SER A 487 -1.06 55.70 -38.57
CA SER A 487 -1.74 56.54 -39.54
C SER A 487 -1.63 55.83 -40.88
N THR A 488 -2.76 55.38 -41.43
CA THR A 488 -2.85 54.98 -42.84
C THR A 488 -2.13 56.07 -43.65
N PRO A 489 -1.26 55.75 -44.63
CA PRO A 489 -0.64 56.77 -45.47
C PRO A 489 -1.76 57.62 -46.12
N GLY A 490 -2.05 58.76 -45.51
CA GLY A 490 -3.02 59.71 -46.01
C GLY A 490 -2.42 60.35 -47.24
N ALA A 491 -3.05 60.13 -48.40
CA ALA A 491 -3.02 60.98 -49.60
C ALA A 491 -1.68 61.44 -50.23
N VAL A 492 -0.49 61.12 -49.69
CA VAL A 492 0.79 61.51 -50.32
C VAL A 492 1.24 60.46 -51.36
N GLY A 493 0.80 59.20 -51.21
CA GLY A 493 1.09 58.12 -52.17
C GLY A 493 0.24 58.18 -53.44
N LEU A 494 -1.02 58.64 -53.35
CA LEU A 494 -1.91 58.76 -54.52
C LEU A 494 -1.52 59.93 -55.43
N ALA A 495 -1.00 61.05 -54.88
CA ALA A 495 -0.53 62.18 -55.68
C ALA A 495 0.71 61.82 -56.54
N LYS A 496 1.61 60.97 -56.03
CA LYS A 496 2.78 60.47 -56.80
C LYS A 496 2.39 59.46 -57.87
N THR A 497 1.37 58.63 -57.64
CA THR A 497 0.88 57.66 -58.63
C THR A 497 0.00 58.32 -59.69
N LEU A 498 -0.79 59.34 -59.36
CA LEU A 498 -1.61 60.07 -60.34
C LEU A 498 -0.78 61.00 -61.24
N ALA A 499 0.30 61.62 -60.73
CA ALA A 499 1.20 62.45 -61.53
C ALA A 499 2.03 61.65 -62.57
N ALA A 500 2.08 60.31 -62.44
CA ALA A 500 2.74 59.43 -63.39
C ALA A 500 1.80 58.95 -64.52
N ILE A 501 0.50 59.25 -64.46
CA ILE A 501 -0.50 58.81 -65.42
C ILE A 501 -1.07 60.03 -66.16
N ALA A 502 -0.35 60.40 -67.22
CA ALA A 502 -0.72 61.21 -68.40
C ALA A 502 -0.72 62.76 -68.31
N PRO A 503 -0.08 63.43 -69.29
CA PRO A 503 -0.72 64.53 -70.00
C PRO A 503 -1.69 63.97 -71.05
N VAL A 504 -2.98 64.24 -70.79
CA VAL A 504 -4.04 64.70 -71.72
C VAL A 504 -4.20 63.97 -73.07
N ASP A 505 -5.34 63.29 -73.23
CA ASP A 505 -6.26 63.61 -74.33
C ASP A 505 -7.72 63.51 -73.83
N GLU A 506 -8.60 64.27 -74.46
CA GLU A 506 -9.87 64.84 -73.98
C GLU A 506 -10.88 63.93 -73.23
N ALA A 507 -11.59 64.57 -72.28
CA ALA A 507 -12.92 64.21 -71.75
C ALA A 507 -13.08 63.09 -70.68
N ALA A 508 -12.10 62.86 -69.81
CA ALA A 508 -12.34 62.07 -68.59
C ALA A 508 -12.82 62.94 -67.42
N SER A 509 -14.10 62.82 -67.04
CA SER A 509 -14.59 63.33 -65.76
C SER A 509 -14.35 62.29 -64.66
N ILE A 510 -13.51 62.63 -63.68
CA ILE A 510 -13.25 61.79 -62.50
C ILE A 510 -14.19 62.25 -61.38
N SER A 511 -15.12 61.39 -60.97
CA SER A 511 -16.02 61.64 -59.84
C SER A 511 -15.51 60.91 -58.60
N ILE A 512 -15.08 61.64 -57.58
CA ILE A 512 -14.60 61.09 -56.30
C ILE A 512 -15.68 61.34 -55.25
N ALA A 513 -16.32 60.29 -54.75
CA ALA A 513 -17.25 60.36 -53.62
C ALA A 513 -16.57 59.85 -52.35
N PRO A 514 -16.35 60.68 -51.31
CA PRO A 514 -15.84 60.21 -50.03
C PRO A 514 -16.90 59.39 -49.29
N ARG A 515 -16.52 58.27 -48.66
CA ARG A 515 -17.36 57.61 -47.66
C ARG A 515 -16.92 58.01 -46.25
N GLY A 516 -17.85 58.54 -45.46
CA GLY A 516 -17.67 58.75 -44.01
C GLY A 516 -17.78 60.22 -43.57
N SER A 517 -18.12 60.41 -42.28
CA SER A 517 -18.51 61.66 -41.62
C SER A 517 -17.43 62.76 -41.50
N GLY A 518 -16.38 62.73 -42.34
CA GLY A 518 -15.33 63.76 -42.43
C GLY A 518 -15.26 64.49 -43.78
N ALA A 519 -16.21 64.23 -44.69
CA ALA A 519 -16.17 64.61 -46.10
C ALA A 519 -15.99 66.12 -46.40
N GLY A 520 -16.33 67.02 -45.46
CA GLY A 520 -16.18 68.46 -45.66
C GLY A 520 -14.73 68.96 -45.66
N SER A 521 -13.84 68.33 -44.88
CA SER A 521 -12.41 68.72 -44.82
C SER A 521 -11.63 68.23 -46.04
N VAL A 522 -11.96 67.02 -46.51
CA VAL A 522 -11.25 66.37 -47.63
C VAL A 522 -11.56 67.05 -48.96
N ALA A 523 -12.78 67.56 -49.16
CA ALA A 523 -13.17 68.28 -50.38
C ALA A 523 -12.56 69.69 -50.43
N SER A 524 -12.39 70.36 -49.28
CA SER A 524 -11.77 71.68 -49.20
C SER A 524 -10.25 71.62 -49.37
N ASP A 525 -9.59 70.62 -48.76
CA ASP A 525 -8.15 70.40 -48.94
C ASP A 525 -7.79 70.00 -50.38
N LEU A 526 -8.65 69.20 -51.04
CA LEU A 526 -8.49 68.82 -52.43
C LEU A 526 -8.70 70.02 -53.38
N ALA A 527 -9.71 70.87 -53.12
CA ALA A 527 -9.95 72.08 -53.89
C ALA A 527 -8.81 73.11 -53.75
N SER A 528 -8.24 73.27 -52.56
CA SER A 528 -7.06 74.12 -52.33
C SER A 528 -5.80 73.57 -53.00
N ALA A 529 -5.63 72.24 -53.04
CA ALA A 529 -4.52 71.60 -53.76
C ALA A 529 -4.63 71.76 -55.28
N LEU A 530 -5.83 71.62 -55.86
CA LEU A 530 -6.07 71.81 -57.31
C LEU A 530 -5.98 73.28 -57.75
N ALA A 531 -6.44 74.23 -56.94
CA ALA A 531 -6.32 75.67 -57.25
C ALA A 531 -4.86 76.18 -57.28
N SER A 532 -3.95 75.50 -56.56
CA SER A 532 -2.52 75.83 -56.54
C SER A 532 -1.74 75.37 -57.78
N HIS A 533 -2.31 74.47 -58.60
CA HIS A 533 -1.71 73.91 -59.81
C HIS A 533 -2.50 74.38 -61.04
N GLY A 534 -2.33 75.66 -61.39
CA GLY A 534 -3.10 76.41 -62.37
C GLY A 534 -3.65 75.61 -63.56
N GLY A 535 -4.97 75.59 -63.71
CA GLY A 535 -5.64 75.18 -64.95
C GLY A 535 -7.08 74.68 -64.84
N ALA A 536 -7.56 74.21 -63.69
CA ALA A 536 -8.89 73.59 -63.59
C ALA A 536 -9.88 74.40 -62.74
N VAL A 537 -11.02 74.76 -63.33
CA VAL A 537 -12.17 75.35 -62.63
C VAL A 537 -12.96 74.22 -61.95
N PHE A 538 -13.08 74.27 -60.62
CA PHE A 538 -13.89 73.34 -59.84
C PHE A 538 -15.35 73.81 -59.82
N ASP A 539 -16.29 73.00 -60.35
CA ASP A 539 -17.73 73.27 -60.28
C ASP A 539 -18.37 72.41 -59.15
N PRO A 540 -18.75 73.01 -58.02
CA PRO A 540 -19.29 72.29 -56.87
C PRO A 540 -20.73 71.79 -57.06
N THR A 541 -21.41 72.12 -58.18
CA THR A 541 -22.82 71.75 -58.40
C THR A 541 -23.02 70.29 -58.84
N ARG A 542 -21.95 69.51 -59.08
CA ARG A 542 -22.00 68.14 -59.63
C ARG A 542 -21.80 67.00 -58.61
N LEU A 543 -21.87 67.26 -57.31
CA LEU A 543 -21.84 66.19 -56.30
C LEU A 543 -23.19 65.46 -56.26
N ALA A 544 -23.24 64.22 -56.76
CA ALA A 544 -24.41 63.36 -56.62
C ALA A 544 -24.54 62.82 -55.18
N PRO A 545 -25.75 62.64 -54.62
CA PRO A 545 -25.92 62.20 -53.25
C PRO A 545 -25.59 60.71 -53.08
N VAL A 546 -25.03 60.38 -51.92
CA VAL A 546 -24.59 59.05 -51.53
C VAL A 546 -25.78 58.09 -51.41
N GLY A 547 -25.83 57.04 -52.24
CA GLY A 547 -26.82 55.96 -52.12
C GLY A 547 -26.46 54.74 -52.96
N ASP A 548 -26.21 53.62 -52.26
CA ASP A 548 -26.26 52.21 -52.68
C ASP A 548 -25.64 51.75 -54.01
N LEU A 549 -24.55 50.95 -53.90
CA LEU A 549 -24.29 49.86 -54.85
C LEU A 549 -23.65 48.65 -54.13
N ARG A 550 -24.27 47.47 -54.32
CA ARG A 550 -23.91 46.14 -53.77
C ARG A 550 -22.98 45.37 -54.72
N LEU A 551 -22.18 44.45 -54.16
CA LEU A 551 -21.28 43.53 -54.87
C LEU A 551 -22.03 42.62 -55.87
N GLY A 552 -21.42 42.41 -57.05
CA GLY A 552 -21.74 41.34 -57.98
C GLY A 552 -20.46 40.65 -58.45
N THR A 553 -20.42 39.33 -58.28
CA THR A 553 -19.40 38.35 -58.67
C THR A 553 -18.99 38.41 -60.15
N LEU A 554 -17.68 38.30 -60.43
CA LEU A 554 -17.15 37.89 -61.73
C LEU A 554 -16.41 36.56 -61.54
N ALA A 555 -16.96 35.51 -62.14
CA ALA A 555 -16.34 34.20 -62.24
C ALA A 555 -15.66 34.03 -63.61
N ALA A 556 -14.67 33.13 -63.61
CA ALA A 556 -14.08 32.37 -64.71
C ALA A 556 -12.70 32.79 -65.26
N ALA A 557 -11.76 31.85 -65.06
CA ALA A 557 -10.73 31.35 -65.98
C ALA A 557 -9.58 32.28 -66.41
N ASP A 558 -8.35 31.96 -65.96
CA ASP A 558 -7.31 31.29 -66.78
C ASP A 558 -6.00 31.21 -65.97
N PRO A 559 -5.45 30.02 -65.65
CA PRO A 559 -4.31 29.90 -64.76
C PRO A 559 -2.97 29.93 -65.52
N HIS A 560 -2.66 30.95 -66.33
CA HIS A 560 -1.28 31.19 -66.81
C HIS A 560 -1.08 32.62 -67.34
N ARG A 561 -0.58 33.55 -66.52
CA ARG A 561 0.42 34.57 -66.91
C ARG A 561 0.99 35.27 -65.67
N VAL A 562 2.32 35.25 -65.61
CA VAL A 562 3.23 35.65 -64.52
C VAL A 562 3.08 37.10 -64.12
#